data_AF-W0B7T3-F1
#
_entry.id   AF-W0B7T3-F1
#
_cell.length_a   1.000
_cell.length_b   1.000
_cell.length_c   1.000
_cell.angle_alpha   90.00
_cell.angle_beta   90.00
_cell.angle_gamma   90.00
#
_symmetry.space_group_name_H-M   'P 1'
#
loop_
_entity.id
_entity.type
_entity.pdbx_description
1 polymer ?
#
loop_
_entity_poly.entity_id
_entity_poly.type
_entity_poly.pdbx_seq_one_letter_code
_entity_poly.pdbx_strand_id
1 'polypeptide(L)'
;MSDFTADCFLAFTHFPLLFFLTIIGTLWWGRGFFLPTVFLIAFDIVVNVALKGTFKIPLAAALHKVGYAFPSGHMQLATVFYCWLASLTVSWLGRGVIMMLLIGIGASLIHFGYHNLYEVLGGLVSGILLMVVFRWLLTYYRHSFFKTLFWAASLLMMYSGLMYQAIPRHACAAYVAIGLLFLMQRMTVVYRVRHAIDTSVGDGGQSGST
;
A
#
# COMPACT_ATOMS: atom_id res chain seq x y z
N MET A 1 -5.60 28.07 3.72
CA MET A 1 -6.70 27.17 3.32
C MET A 1 -7.76 27.23 4.41
N SER A 2 -9.05 27.04 4.10
CA SER A 2 -10.06 26.93 5.16
C SER A 2 -10.04 25.52 5.77
N ASP A 3 -10.44 25.38 7.03
CA ASP A 3 -10.43 24.09 7.74
C ASP A 3 -11.29 23.04 7.02
N PHE A 4 -12.47 23.44 6.51
CA PHE A 4 -13.34 22.57 5.73
C PHE A 4 -12.64 21.99 4.48
N THR A 5 -11.92 22.83 3.73
CA THR A 5 -11.18 22.36 2.55
C THR A 5 -10.03 21.45 2.97
N ALA A 6 -9.35 21.77 4.07
CA ALA A 6 -8.26 20.97 4.61
C ALA A 6 -8.73 19.56 4.98
N ASP A 7 -9.84 19.47 5.71
CA ASP A 7 -10.50 18.22 6.12
C ASP A 7 -10.95 17.39 4.93
N CYS A 8 -11.53 18.04 3.90
CA CYS A 8 -11.92 17.35 2.66
C CYS A 8 -10.73 16.66 2.00
N PHE A 9 -9.58 17.34 1.88
CA PHE A 9 -8.37 16.72 1.33
C PHE A 9 -7.83 15.61 2.24
N LEU A 10 -7.84 15.83 3.56
CA LEU A 10 -7.36 14.82 4.51
C LEU A 10 -8.22 13.54 4.48
N ALA A 11 -9.52 13.67 4.19
CA ALA A 11 -10.43 12.53 4.08
C ALA A 11 -9.95 11.49 3.06
N PHE A 12 -9.31 11.93 1.97
CA PHE A 12 -8.69 11.09 0.94
C PHE A 12 -7.50 10.25 1.44
N THR A 13 -7.05 10.44 2.67
CA THR A 13 -6.01 9.61 3.30
C THR A 13 -6.57 8.55 4.25
N HIS A 14 -7.87 8.60 4.57
CA HIS A 14 -8.46 7.70 5.56
C HIS A 14 -8.72 6.29 4.98
N PHE A 15 -8.42 5.28 5.79
CA PHE A 15 -8.57 3.86 5.43
C PHE A 15 -9.94 3.48 4.86
N PRO A 16 -11.09 3.90 5.44
CA PRO A 16 -12.40 3.54 4.88
C PRO A 16 -12.60 4.05 3.45
N LEU A 17 -12.16 5.27 3.15
CA LEU A 17 -12.30 5.85 1.82
C LEU A 17 -11.34 5.18 0.83
N LEU A 18 -10.08 4.95 1.21
CA LEU A 18 -9.12 4.22 0.37
C LEU A 18 -9.60 2.79 0.06
N PHE A 19 -10.18 2.12 1.06
CA PHE A 19 -10.75 0.78 0.89
C PHE A 19 -11.95 0.81 -0.08
N PHE A 20 -12.85 1.77 0.09
CA PHE A 20 -13.98 1.98 -0.82
C PHE A 20 -13.53 2.25 -2.26
N LEU A 21 -12.54 3.13 -2.45
CA LEU A 21 -11.93 3.40 -3.75
C LEU A 21 -11.25 2.16 -4.34
N THR A 22 -10.65 1.31 -3.52
CA THR A 22 -10.05 0.04 -3.97
C THR A 22 -11.13 -0.92 -4.48
N ILE A 23 -12.29 -0.99 -3.82
CA ILE A 23 -13.44 -1.80 -4.28
C ILE A 23 -13.93 -1.27 -5.63
N ILE A 24 -14.17 0.04 -5.75
CA ILE A 24 -14.61 0.65 -7.01
C ILE A 24 -13.59 0.40 -8.13
N GLY A 25 -12.29 0.60 -7.84
CA GLY A 25 -11.23 0.34 -8.81
C GLY A 25 -11.18 -1.12 -9.25
N THR A 26 -11.53 -2.05 -8.37
CA THR A 26 -11.64 -3.48 -8.71
C THR A 26 -12.81 -3.78 -9.63
N LEU A 27 -13.92 -3.06 -9.50
CA LEU A 27 -15.05 -3.19 -10.43
C LEU A 27 -14.68 -2.68 -11.83
N TRP A 28 -13.85 -1.64 -11.89
CA TRP A 28 -13.48 -0.99 -13.16
C TRP A 28 -12.32 -1.67 -13.90
N TRP A 29 -11.25 -2.04 -13.18
CA TRP A 29 -10.04 -2.68 -13.74
C TRP A 29 -9.97 -4.20 -13.51
N GLY A 30 -11.00 -4.77 -12.86
CA GLY A 30 -11.11 -6.19 -12.59
C GLY A 30 -10.32 -6.66 -11.36
N ARG A 31 -10.48 -7.96 -11.05
CA ARG A 31 -9.91 -8.60 -9.85
C ARG A 31 -8.37 -8.59 -9.78
N GLY A 32 -7.70 -8.39 -10.91
CA GLY A 32 -6.24 -8.28 -10.99
C GLY A 32 -5.68 -7.03 -10.32
N PHE A 33 -6.51 -6.01 -10.08
CA PHE A 33 -6.13 -4.77 -9.39
C PHE A 33 -6.17 -4.90 -7.86
N PHE A 34 -7.19 -5.57 -7.32
CA PHE A 34 -7.45 -5.60 -5.88
C PHE A 34 -6.26 -6.11 -5.06
N LEU A 35 -5.83 -7.33 -5.34
CA LEU A 35 -4.84 -8.03 -4.51
C LEU A 35 -3.49 -7.29 -4.47
N PRO A 36 -2.89 -6.85 -5.60
CA PRO A 36 -1.69 -6.01 -5.57
C PRO A 36 -1.90 -4.70 -4.80
N THR A 37 -3.05 -4.04 -4.95
CA THR A 37 -3.33 -2.75 -4.27
C THR A 37 -3.38 -2.90 -2.76
N VAL A 38 -4.14 -3.87 -2.24
CA VAL A 38 -4.25 -4.07 -0.79
C VAL A 38 -2.92 -4.54 -0.21
N PHE A 39 -2.17 -5.37 -0.94
CA PHE A 39 -0.83 -5.80 -0.53
C PHE A 39 0.15 -4.63 -0.50
N LEU A 40 0.10 -3.73 -1.49
CA LEU A 40 0.90 -2.50 -1.54
C LEU A 40 0.62 -1.59 -0.36
N ILE A 41 -0.66 -1.32 -0.07
CA ILE A 41 -1.06 -0.48 1.08
C ILE A 41 -0.55 -1.08 2.40
N ALA A 42 -0.73 -2.38 2.60
CA ALA A 42 -0.26 -3.03 3.82
C ALA A 42 1.28 -3.01 3.92
N PHE A 43 1.97 -3.26 2.81
CA PHE A 43 3.43 -3.19 2.74
C PHE A 43 3.97 -1.78 3.01
N ASP A 44 3.31 -0.76 2.46
CA ASP A 44 3.63 0.65 2.67
C ASP A 44 3.61 1.02 4.16
N ILE A 45 2.60 0.57 4.90
CA ILE A 45 2.50 0.83 6.35
C ILE A 45 3.71 0.25 7.08
N VAL A 46 4.13 -0.97 6.74
CA VAL A 46 5.32 -1.61 7.34
C VAL A 46 6.60 -0.84 6.99
N VAL A 47 6.74 -0.42 5.73
CA VAL A 47 7.87 0.41 5.28
C VAL A 47 7.90 1.75 6.02
N ASN A 48 6.76 2.45 6.13
CA ASN A 48 6.68 3.73 6.82
C ASN A 48 7.11 3.61 8.29
N VAL A 49 6.66 2.56 8.98
CA VAL A 49 7.04 2.31 10.38
C VAL A 49 8.52 2.00 10.52
N ALA A 50 9.08 1.21 9.61
CA ALA A 50 10.52 0.95 9.59
C ALA A 50 11.32 2.26 9.41
N LEU A 51 10.94 3.10 8.43
CA LEU A 51 11.57 4.40 8.19
C LEU A 51 11.47 5.32 9.42
N LYS A 52 10.30 5.39 10.05
CA LYS A 52 10.11 6.13 11.30
C LYS A 52 11.03 5.64 12.42
N GLY A 53 11.21 4.33 12.53
CA GLY A 53 12.16 3.70 13.46
C GLY A 53 13.62 4.03 13.15
N THR A 54 13.97 4.26 11.88
CA THR A 54 15.32 4.66 11.45
C THR A 54 15.62 6.13 11.80
N PHE A 55 14.72 7.05 11.43
CA PHE A 55 14.99 8.48 11.56
C PHE A 55 14.70 9.03 12.97
N LYS A 56 13.74 8.43 13.68
CA LYS A 56 13.34 8.79 15.06
C LYS A 56 13.10 10.28 15.30
N ILE A 57 12.66 11.02 14.28
CA ILE A 57 12.33 12.44 14.41
C ILE A 57 11.03 12.55 15.23
N PRO A 58 11.05 13.20 16.41
CA PRO A 58 9.90 13.22 17.31
C PRO A 58 8.74 14.00 16.72
N LEU A 59 7.52 13.60 17.08
CA LEU A 59 6.30 14.32 16.75
C LEU A 59 6.27 15.69 17.45
N ALA A 60 5.58 16.66 16.85
CA ALA A 60 5.40 17.98 17.45
C ALA A 60 4.77 17.86 18.84
N ALA A 61 5.39 18.51 19.85
CA ALA A 61 4.96 18.42 21.24
C ALA A 61 3.51 18.89 21.46
N ALA A 62 3.04 19.83 20.64
CA ALA A 62 1.66 20.34 20.64
C ALA A 62 0.59 19.26 20.39
N LEU A 63 0.97 18.12 19.82
CA LEU A 63 0.04 17.02 19.53
C LEU A 63 -0.18 16.08 20.73
N HIS A 64 0.55 16.26 21.83
CA HIS A 64 0.46 15.46 23.06
C HIS A 64 0.49 13.94 22.80
N LYS A 65 1.23 13.51 21.76
CA LYS A 65 1.34 12.12 21.33
C LYS A 65 2.80 11.72 21.22
N VAL A 66 3.14 10.57 21.80
CA VAL A 66 4.47 9.96 21.66
C VAL A 66 4.53 9.21 20.33
N GLY A 67 5.48 9.57 19.48
CA GLY A 67 5.69 8.94 18.19
C GLY A 67 6.69 9.68 17.33
N TYR A 68 6.92 9.17 16.13
CA TYR A 68 7.82 9.79 15.16
C TYR A 68 7.06 10.42 14.00
N ALA A 69 7.49 11.62 13.60
CA ALA A 69 6.86 12.42 12.56
C ALA A 69 7.34 12.02 11.16
N PHE A 70 8.64 11.74 11.00
CA PHE A 70 9.28 11.58 9.70
C PHE A 70 9.50 10.10 9.31
N PRO A 71 9.16 9.71 8.07
CA PRO A 71 8.39 10.46 7.08
C PRO A 71 6.88 10.47 7.40
N SER A 72 6.13 11.44 6.86
CA SER A 72 4.68 11.50 7.09
C SER A 72 3.97 10.27 6.52
N GLY A 73 3.29 9.51 7.38
CA GLY A 73 2.57 8.29 7.00
C GLY A 73 1.34 8.57 6.12
N HIS A 74 0.58 9.63 6.40
CA HIS A 74 -0.56 10.04 5.58
C HIS A 74 -0.11 10.43 4.17
N MET A 75 0.97 11.22 4.07
CA MET A 75 1.50 11.64 2.78
C MET A 75 2.09 10.46 2.00
N GLN A 76 2.84 9.56 2.66
CA GLN A 76 3.41 8.38 2.03
C GLN A 76 2.31 7.44 1.48
N LEU A 77 1.32 7.10 2.31
CA LEU A 77 0.20 6.25 1.92
C LEU A 77 -0.60 6.85 0.76
N ALA A 78 -0.93 8.14 0.84
CA ALA A 78 -1.62 8.84 -0.24
C ALA A 78 -0.80 8.80 -1.53
N THR A 79 0.50 9.09 -1.44
CA THR A 79 1.40 9.05 -2.59
C THR A 79 1.42 7.67 -3.23
N VAL A 80 1.61 6.62 -2.44
CA VAL A 80 1.62 5.24 -2.93
C VAL A 80 0.31 4.88 -3.61
N PHE A 81 -0.82 5.15 -2.95
CA PHE A 81 -2.14 4.79 -3.48
C PHE A 81 -2.51 5.58 -4.74
N TYR A 82 -2.33 6.90 -4.73
CA TYR A 82 -2.73 7.72 -5.86
C TYR A 82 -1.74 7.64 -7.03
N CYS A 83 -0.43 7.46 -6.77
CA CYS A 83 0.50 7.15 -7.86
C CYS A 83 0.24 5.77 -8.47
N TRP A 84 -0.23 4.80 -7.68
CA TRP A 84 -0.68 3.50 -8.20
C TRP A 84 -1.83 3.70 -9.17
N LEU A 85 -2.85 4.45 -8.76
CA LEU A 85 -4.01 4.78 -9.58
C LEU A 85 -3.62 5.57 -10.85
N ALA A 86 -2.72 6.54 -10.71
CA ALA A 86 -2.18 7.32 -11.84
C ALA A 86 -1.46 6.43 -12.85
N SER A 87 -0.78 5.36 -12.38
CA SER A 87 -0.07 4.42 -13.26
C SER A 87 -1.02 3.56 -14.12
N LEU A 88 -2.28 3.44 -13.71
CA LEU A 88 -3.34 2.73 -14.42
C LEU A 88 -4.20 3.67 -15.27
N THR A 89 -4.12 4.97 -15.01
CA THR A 89 -4.87 6.01 -15.72
C THR A 89 -4.09 6.51 -16.93
N VAL A 90 -4.76 6.50 -18.11
CA VAL A 90 -4.17 6.95 -19.38
C VAL A 90 -4.36 8.45 -19.60
N SER A 91 -5.39 9.07 -19.00
CA SER A 91 -5.70 10.49 -19.23
C SER A 91 -4.79 11.44 -18.45
N TRP A 92 -4.33 12.50 -19.14
CA TRP A 92 -3.55 13.58 -18.53
C TRP A 92 -4.35 14.34 -17.47
N LEU A 93 -5.66 14.52 -17.69
CA LEU A 93 -6.58 15.12 -16.73
C LEU A 93 -6.62 14.34 -15.41
N GLY A 94 -6.72 13.01 -15.46
CA GLY A 94 -6.74 12.17 -14.26
C GLY A 94 -5.44 12.28 -13.46
N ARG A 95 -4.29 12.35 -14.16
CA ARG A 95 -2.99 12.60 -13.51
C ARG A 95 -2.92 13.99 -12.89
N GLY A 96 -3.48 15.00 -13.54
CA GLY A 96 -3.59 16.37 -13.00
C GLY A 96 -4.41 16.43 -11.71
N VAL A 97 -5.57 15.76 -11.68
CA VAL A 97 -6.41 15.66 -10.47
C VAL A 97 -5.66 14.97 -9.33
N ILE A 98 -4.93 13.89 -9.62
CA ILE A 98 -4.11 13.20 -8.61
C ILE A 98 -3.00 14.10 -8.05
N MET A 99 -2.32 14.87 -8.90
CA MET A 99 -1.29 15.81 -8.44
C MET A 99 -1.90 16.92 -7.57
N MET A 100 -3.05 17.47 -7.98
CA MET A 100 -3.79 18.43 -7.16
C MET A 100 -4.17 17.84 -5.80
N LEU A 101 -4.62 16.59 -5.79
CA LEU A 101 -5.00 15.89 -4.56
C LEU A 101 -3.80 15.70 -3.62
N LEU A 102 -2.65 15.28 -4.13
CA LEU A 102 -1.43 15.11 -3.33
C LEU A 102 -0.92 16.44 -2.76
N ILE A 103 -0.96 17.52 -3.55
CA ILE A 103 -0.62 18.87 -3.08
C ILE A 103 -1.59 19.32 -1.99
N GLY A 104 -2.90 19.10 -2.19
CA GLY A 104 -3.94 19.40 -1.21
C GLY A 104 -3.75 18.66 0.11
N ILE A 105 -3.48 17.36 0.07
CA ILE A 105 -3.19 16.53 1.25
C ILE A 105 -1.96 17.05 2.00
N GLY A 106 -0.87 17.33 1.28
CA GLY A 106 0.35 17.88 1.88
C GLY A 106 0.10 19.23 2.54
N ALA A 107 -0.64 20.12 1.87
CA ALA A 107 -1.04 21.41 2.41
C ALA A 107 -1.93 21.27 3.65
N SER A 108 -2.84 20.30 3.69
CA SER A 108 -3.71 20.03 4.86
C SER A 108 -2.92 19.57 6.07
N LEU A 109 -1.94 18.69 5.88
CA LEU A 109 -1.09 18.20 6.98
C LEU A 109 -0.28 19.33 7.61
N ILE A 110 0.17 20.30 6.81
CA ILE A 110 0.89 21.49 7.28
C ILE A 110 -0.09 22.47 7.93
N HIS A 111 -1.27 22.69 7.34
CA HIS A 111 -2.30 23.59 7.85
C HIS A 111 -2.73 23.24 9.28
N PHE A 112 -2.95 21.95 9.58
CA PHE A 112 -3.30 21.49 10.93
C PHE A 112 -2.09 21.35 11.88
N GLY A 113 -0.88 21.69 11.43
CA GLY A 113 0.34 21.56 12.22
C GLY A 113 0.70 20.12 12.56
N TYR A 114 0.17 19.13 11.82
CA TYR A 114 0.51 17.73 12.02
C TYR A 114 1.94 17.42 11.57
N HIS A 115 2.38 18.08 10.49
CA HIS A 115 3.69 17.87 9.90
C HIS A 115 4.28 19.17 9.36
N ASN A 116 5.61 19.25 9.35
CA ASN A 116 6.33 20.29 8.62
C ASN A 116 6.53 19.89 7.14
N LEU A 117 7.02 20.83 6.33
CA LEU A 117 7.26 20.61 4.91
C LEU A 117 8.22 19.43 4.65
N TYR A 118 9.27 19.27 5.45
CA TYR A 118 10.27 18.21 5.28
C TYR A 118 9.67 16.82 5.50
N GLU A 119 8.78 16.66 6.47
CA GLU A 119 8.07 15.40 6.75
C GLU A 119 7.08 15.03 5.64
N VAL A 120 6.40 16.02 5.08
CA VAL A 120 5.52 15.86 3.91
C VAL A 120 6.33 15.46 2.68
N LEU A 121 7.41 16.18 2.37
CA LEU A 121 8.31 15.84 1.26
C LEU A 121 8.96 14.46 1.44
N GLY A 122 9.34 14.12 2.68
CA GLY A 122 9.87 12.80 3.02
C GLY A 122 8.87 11.69 2.70
N GLY A 123 7.59 11.88 3.05
CA GLY A 123 6.51 10.95 2.71
C GLY A 123 6.24 10.85 1.21
N LEU A 124 6.28 11.98 0.49
CA LEU A 124 6.13 12.00 -0.97
C LEU A 124 7.27 11.21 -1.65
N VAL A 125 8.52 11.50 -1.29
CA VAL A 125 9.69 10.85 -1.90
C VAL A 125 9.73 9.36 -1.55
N SER A 126 9.50 8.98 -0.29
CA SER A 126 9.46 7.57 0.10
C SER A 126 8.33 6.81 -0.61
N GLY A 127 7.16 7.43 -0.76
CA GLY A 127 6.03 6.84 -1.47
C GLY A 127 6.27 6.65 -2.96
N ILE A 128 6.87 7.65 -3.64
CA ILE A 128 7.26 7.53 -5.05
C ILE A 128 8.29 6.41 -5.22
N LEU A 129 9.33 6.38 -4.38
CA LEU A 129 10.37 5.35 -4.45
C LEU A 129 9.77 3.95 -4.27
N LEU A 130 8.91 3.78 -3.27
CA LEU A 130 8.22 2.53 -3.02
C LEU A 130 7.36 2.09 -4.21
N MET A 131 6.61 3.02 -4.79
CA MET A 131 5.79 2.77 -5.99
C MET A 131 6.65 2.32 -7.19
N VAL A 132 7.78 2.98 -7.44
CA VAL A 132 8.71 2.61 -8.52
C VAL A 132 9.24 1.20 -8.32
N VAL A 133 9.73 0.89 -7.11
CA VAL A 133 10.24 -0.46 -6.76
C VAL A 133 9.14 -1.51 -6.89
N PHE A 134 7.92 -1.19 -6.44
CA PHE A 134 6.79 -2.09 -6.52
C PHE A 134 6.39 -2.41 -7.97
N ARG A 135 6.31 -1.39 -8.85
CA ARG A 135 6.03 -1.60 -10.28
C ARG A 135 7.13 -2.39 -10.97
N TRP A 136 8.39 -2.10 -10.64
CA TRP A 136 9.54 -2.83 -11.16
C TRP A 136 9.47 -4.32 -10.77
N LEU A 137 9.24 -4.62 -9.49
CA LEU A 137 9.05 -5.99 -8.99
C LEU A 137 7.88 -6.70 -9.67
N LEU A 138 6.75 -6.00 -9.86
CA LEU A 138 5.56 -6.57 -10.50
C LEU A 138 5.79 -6.89 -11.99
N THR A 139 6.62 -6.10 -12.67
CA THR A 139 6.92 -6.25 -14.10
C THR A 139 7.95 -7.35 -14.35
N TYR A 140 9.06 -7.34 -13.61
CA TYR A 140 10.19 -8.24 -13.85
C TYR A 140 10.11 -9.56 -13.07
N TYR A 141 9.48 -9.57 -11.89
CA TYR A 141 9.45 -10.72 -10.98
C TYR A 141 8.03 -11.18 -10.64
N ARG A 142 7.08 -11.05 -11.57
CA ARG A 142 5.65 -11.34 -11.36
C ARG A 142 5.35 -12.66 -10.63
N HIS A 143 6.08 -13.73 -10.93
CA HIS A 143 5.89 -15.04 -10.28
C HIS A 143 6.33 -15.08 -8.81
N SER A 144 7.41 -14.36 -8.47
CA SER A 144 7.97 -14.32 -7.11
C SER A 144 7.52 -13.09 -6.32
N PHE A 145 6.84 -12.15 -6.96
CA PHE A 145 6.43 -10.86 -6.45
C PHE A 145 5.89 -10.88 -5.01
N PHE A 146 4.81 -11.64 -4.77
CA PHE A 146 4.18 -11.73 -3.45
C PHE A 146 5.10 -12.38 -2.41
N LYS A 147 5.94 -13.33 -2.83
CA LYS A 147 6.93 -13.98 -1.96
C LYS A 147 8.03 -13.01 -1.56
N THR A 148 8.55 -12.23 -2.51
CA THR A 148 9.59 -11.22 -2.27
C THR A 148 9.09 -10.14 -1.31
N LEU A 149 7.89 -9.61 -1.53
CA LEU A 149 7.30 -8.61 -0.64
C LEU A 149 7.00 -9.16 0.76
N PHE A 150 6.52 -10.41 0.86
CA PHE A 150 6.30 -11.05 2.15
C PHE A 150 7.60 -11.14 2.96
N TRP A 151 8.67 -11.68 2.38
CA TRP A 151 9.96 -11.78 3.06
C TRP A 151 10.56 -10.41 3.39
N ALA A 152 10.45 -9.44 2.48
CA ALA A 152 10.85 -8.06 2.76
C ALA A 152 10.08 -7.49 3.95
N ALA A 153 8.76 -7.73 4.03
CA ALA A 153 7.93 -7.29 5.15
C ALA A 153 8.36 -7.96 6.47
N SER A 154 8.67 -9.26 6.45
CA SER A 154 9.18 -9.97 7.63
C SER A 154 10.50 -9.40 8.11
N LEU A 155 11.43 -9.09 7.21
CA LEU A 155 12.71 -8.45 7.57
C LEU A 155 12.50 -7.04 8.13
N LEU A 156 11.61 -6.24 7.54
CA LEU A 156 11.28 -4.90 8.03
C LEU A 156 10.58 -4.93 9.39
N MET A 157 9.72 -5.93 9.64
CA MET A 157 9.08 -6.13 10.94
C MET A 157 10.07 -6.56 12.00
N MET A 158 11.00 -7.46 11.66
CA MET A 158 12.11 -7.83 12.55
C MET A 158 12.96 -6.60 12.89
N TYR A 159 13.33 -5.80 11.88
CA TYR A 159 14.03 -4.53 12.08
C TYR A 159 13.25 -3.54 12.96
N SER A 160 11.94 -3.42 12.74
CA SER A 160 11.08 -2.55 13.56
C SER A 160 11.03 -3.00 15.02
N GLY A 161 11.05 -4.32 15.28
CA GLY A 161 11.18 -4.88 16.63
C GLY A 161 12.50 -4.54 17.32
N LEU A 162 13.58 -4.31 16.56
CA LEU A 162 14.86 -3.86 17.10
C LEU A 162 14.89 -2.34 17.37
N MET A 163 14.13 -1.55 16.61
CA MET A 163 14.15 -0.09 16.70
C MET A 163 13.18 0.49 17.73
N TYR A 164 12.09 -0.23 18.02
CA TYR A 164 11.02 0.19 18.93
C TYR A 164 10.98 -0.67 20.19
N GLN A 165 10.67 -0.06 21.34
CA GLN A 165 10.37 -0.80 22.57
C GLN A 165 9.06 -1.60 22.45
N ALA A 166 8.07 -1.02 21.77
CA ALA A 166 6.82 -1.67 21.43
C ALA A 166 6.45 -1.33 20.00
N ILE A 167 6.26 -2.36 19.16
CA ILE A 167 5.93 -2.18 17.74
C ILE A 167 4.57 -1.49 17.63
N PRO A 168 4.43 -0.45 16.78
CA PRO A 168 3.15 0.22 16.58
C PRO A 168 2.04 -0.75 16.11
N ARG A 169 0.85 -0.67 16.73
CA ARG A 169 -0.26 -1.60 16.46
C ARG A 169 -0.69 -1.65 14.98
N HIS A 170 -0.63 -0.53 14.28
CA HIS A 170 -0.96 -0.47 12.85
C HIS A 170 0.06 -1.23 11.99
N ALA A 171 1.33 -1.29 12.39
CA ALA A 171 2.35 -2.10 11.72
C ALA A 171 2.06 -3.60 11.88
N CYS A 172 1.71 -4.02 13.11
CA CYS A 172 1.32 -5.40 13.39
C CYS A 172 0.08 -5.80 12.58
N ALA A 173 -0.97 -4.96 12.56
CA ALA A 173 -2.18 -5.21 11.79
C ALA A 173 -1.88 -5.33 10.29
N ALA A 174 -1.05 -4.44 9.74
CA ALA A 174 -0.64 -4.47 8.34
C ALA A 174 0.18 -5.75 8.02
N TYR A 175 1.10 -6.16 8.90
CA TYR A 175 1.87 -7.38 8.71
C TYR A 175 1.01 -8.65 8.77
N VAL A 176 0.06 -8.71 9.69
CA VAL A 176 -0.93 -9.81 9.74
C VAL A 176 -1.74 -9.85 8.45
N ALA A 177 -2.20 -8.68 7.96
CA ALA A 177 -2.90 -8.58 6.68
C ALA A 177 -2.02 -9.09 5.51
N ILE A 178 -0.74 -8.73 5.45
CA ILE A 178 0.22 -9.25 4.45
C ILE A 178 0.29 -10.78 4.51
N GLY A 179 0.38 -11.37 5.71
CA GLY A 179 0.41 -12.82 5.89
C GLY A 179 -0.86 -13.52 5.40
N LEU A 180 -2.03 -12.97 5.74
CA LEU A 180 -3.32 -13.49 5.28
C LEU A 180 -3.47 -13.39 3.76
N LEU A 181 -3.10 -12.25 3.17
CA LEU A 181 -3.13 -12.04 1.71
C LEU A 181 -2.17 -12.97 0.98
N PHE A 182 -0.98 -13.20 1.55
CA PHE A 182 -0.01 -14.16 1.01
C PHE A 182 -0.57 -15.58 1.04
N LEU A 183 -1.16 -16.02 2.16
CA LEU A 183 -1.79 -17.34 2.26
C LEU A 183 -2.94 -17.50 1.25
N MET A 184 -3.83 -16.50 1.16
CA MET A 184 -4.93 -16.47 0.20
C MET A 184 -4.42 -16.59 -1.24
N GLN A 185 -3.34 -15.89 -1.57
CA GLN A 185 -2.70 -15.96 -2.90
C GLN A 185 -2.18 -17.38 -3.19
N ARG A 186 -1.52 -18.03 -2.21
CA ARG A 186 -1.01 -19.40 -2.35
C ARG A 186 -2.14 -20.41 -2.52
N MET A 187 -3.20 -20.32 -1.73
CA MET A 187 -4.38 -21.19 -1.86
C MET A 187 -5.04 -21.05 -3.23
N THR A 188 -5.17 -19.82 -3.75
CA THR A 188 -5.73 -19.57 -5.08
C THR A 188 -4.91 -20.24 -6.19
N VAL A 189 -3.57 -20.19 -6.09
CA VAL A 189 -2.67 -20.84 -7.06
C VAL A 189 -2.82 -22.36 -6.98
N VAL A 190 -2.79 -22.95 -5.79
CA VAL A 190 -2.94 -24.40 -5.59
C VAL A 190 -4.29 -24.89 -6.11
N TYR A 191 -5.37 -24.17 -5.82
CA TYR A 191 -6.71 -24.50 -6.29
C TYR A 191 -6.81 -24.50 -7.82
N ARG A 192 -6.22 -23.48 -8.49
CA ARG A 192 -6.19 -23.44 -9.96
C ARG A 192 -5.41 -24.60 -10.56
N VAL A 193 -4.26 -24.96 -9.98
CA VAL A 193 -3.45 -26.08 -10.46
C VAL A 193 -4.22 -27.39 -10.31
N ARG A 194 -4.86 -27.62 -9.16
CA ARG A 194 -5.67 -28.83 -8.93
C ARG A 194 -6.85 -28.93 -9.89
N HIS A 195 -7.60 -27.85 -10.06
CA HIS A 195 -8.73 -27.82 -10.99
C HIS A 195 -8.29 -28.06 -12.45
N ALA A 196 -7.13 -27.54 -12.86
CA ALA A 196 -6.62 -27.78 -14.21
C ALA A 196 -6.25 -29.26 -14.45
N ILE A 197 -5.69 -29.93 -13.44
CA ILE A 197 -5.39 -31.37 -13.48
C ILE A 197 -6.69 -32.17 -13.58
N ASP A 198 -7.67 -31.88 -12.72
CA ASP A 198 -8.96 -32.58 -12.69
C ASP A 198 -9.70 -32.49 -14.04
N THR A 199 -9.68 -31.33 -14.71
CA THR A 199 -10.26 -31.16 -16.06
C THR A 199 -9.50 -31.91 -17.15
N SER A 200 -8.17 -32.03 -17.05
CA SER A 200 -7.35 -32.74 -18.04
C SER A 200 -7.49 -34.26 -17.99
N VAL A 201 -7.84 -34.82 -16.83
CA VAL A 201 -8.07 -36.26 -16.63
C VAL A 201 -9.47 -36.67 -17.10
N GLY A 202 -10.46 -35.78 -17.04
CA GLY A 202 -11.83 -36.03 -17.50
C GLY A 202 -11.98 -36.19 -19.02
N ASP A 203 -11.21 -35.45 -19.82
CA ASP A 203 -11.29 -35.48 -21.29
C ASP A 203 -10.52 -36.65 -21.93
N GLY A 204 -9.57 -37.27 -21.21
CA GLY A 204 -8.77 -38.40 -21.72
C GLY A 204 -9.50 -39.75 -21.72
N GLY A 205 -10.68 -39.85 -21.11
CA GLY A 205 -11.40 -41.12 -20.89
C GLY A 205 -12.41 -41.53 -21.97
N GLN A 206 -12.66 -40.72 -23.01
CA GLN A 206 -13.72 -40.98 -24.00
C GLN A 206 -13.25 -41.35 -25.42
N SER A 207 -11.96 -41.53 -25.67
CA SER A 207 -11.43 -41.80 -27.03
C SER A 207 -11.09 -43.28 -27.32
N GLY A 208 -11.81 -44.24 -26.74
CA GLY A 208 -11.46 -45.66 -26.82
C GLY A 208 -12.64 -46.62 -27.00
N SER A 209 -13.59 -46.33 -27.89
CA SER A 209 -14.59 -47.32 -28.32
C SER A 209 -15.18 -46.96 -29.69
N THR A 210 -14.49 -47.35 -30.76
CA THR A 210 -15.06 -47.59 -32.09
C THR A 210 -14.32 -48.75 -32.73
#